data_AF-A0AAN2FHH5-F1
#
_entry.id   AF-A0AAN2FHH5-F1
#
_cell.length_a   1.000
_cell.length_b   1.000
_cell.length_c   1.000
_cell.angle_alpha   90.00
_cell.angle_beta   90.00
_cell.angle_gamma   90.00
#
_symmetry.space_group_name_H-M   'P 1'
#
loop_
_entity.id
_entity.type
_entity.pdbx_description
1 polymer ?
#
loop_
_entity_poly.entity_id
_entity_poly.type
_entity_poly.pdbx_seq_one_letter_code
_entity_poly.pdbx_strand_id
1 'polypeptide(L)'
;MLSQLTLRFPKKLIESLKSRASVEDTSVNALTERLLDGALKSTSPDDAFFALQADPAGTREALYRKVVRGETFGRQTVKPAELRWLFAQAHAACQTGSAFMSWPVMEALLGITFDAVVYAAEKGIPVDTYYINRAFDLTGENYRAETDAFMAAMPHGVDSTWAEFLLRPLSSGALNLKAFPDEAIARICTPARLKAVFPLVIRAQQPDPQSMKAWAAMTGLVTDDVCLIAEVADVILRAEVRGNRQPQLPGQARLAPQFSLFVTAGRVSLALGWDVFSALVRYMQARAWLGATHEWSARDSLVSLYIPRGEGEKVILGLDGTHIAMTQEEYLQLEAALLTAVGAPDTAPVLAELRALYGDL
;
A
#
# COMPACT_ATOMS: atom_id res chain seq x y z
N MET A 1 -11.79 -44.50 17.80
CA MET A 1 -11.80 -44.57 19.28
C MET A 1 -12.34 -43.25 19.80
N LEU A 2 -13.39 -43.24 20.62
CA LEU A 2 -13.95 -42.03 21.22
C LEU A 2 -13.32 -41.84 22.60
N SER A 3 -12.72 -40.68 22.85
CA SER A 3 -12.14 -40.28 24.14
C SER A 3 -13.12 -39.39 24.89
N GLN A 4 -13.44 -39.71 26.15
CA GLN A 4 -14.36 -38.94 26.96
C GLN A 4 -13.68 -37.66 27.49
N LEU A 5 -14.21 -36.49 27.10
CA LEU A 5 -13.74 -35.18 27.53
C LEU A 5 -14.73 -34.60 28.56
N THR A 6 -14.28 -34.31 29.78
CA THR A 6 -15.13 -33.73 30.83
C THR A 6 -15.00 -32.21 30.85
N LEU A 7 -15.99 -31.51 30.32
CA LEU A 7 -16.02 -30.04 30.28
C LEU A 7 -16.86 -29.46 31.43
N ARG A 8 -16.40 -28.36 32.03
CA ARG A 8 -17.14 -27.62 33.06
C ARG A 8 -17.68 -26.32 32.46
N PHE A 9 -18.99 -26.12 32.53
CA PHE A 9 -19.65 -24.94 31.98
C PHE A 9 -20.35 -24.10 33.07
N PRO A 10 -20.48 -22.78 32.90
CA PRO A 10 -21.31 -21.94 33.75
C PRO A 10 -22.78 -22.40 33.76
N LYS A 11 -23.46 -22.33 34.91
CA LYS A 11 -24.86 -22.79 35.07
C LYS A 11 -25.82 -22.20 34.04
N LYS A 12 -25.72 -20.89 33.77
CA LYS A 12 -26.55 -20.17 32.77
C LYS A 12 -26.41 -20.74 31.36
N LEU A 13 -25.21 -21.20 31.00
CA LEU A 13 -24.91 -21.77 29.68
C LEU A 13 -25.49 -23.19 29.57
N ILE A 14 -25.41 -23.99 30.64
CA ILE A 14 -26.04 -25.32 30.69
C ILE A 14 -27.56 -25.21 30.57
N GLU A 15 -28.19 -24.25 31.25
CA GLU A 15 -29.63 -24.01 31.16
C GLU A 15 -30.06 -23.59 29.74
N SER A 16 -29.27 -22.73 29.09
CA SER A 16 -29.50 -22.31 27.70
C SER A 16 -29.37 -23.49 26.72
N LEU A 17 -28.34 -24.33 26.90
CA LEU A 17 -28.14 -25.55 26.10
C LEU A 17 -29.28 -26.55 26.30
N LYS A 18 -29.76 -26.74 27.53
CA LYS A 18 -30.92 -27.61 27.82
C LYS A 18 -32.20 -27.11 27.18
N SER A 19 -32.49 -25.82 27.30
CA SER A 19 -33.66 -25.19 26.69
C SER A 19 -33.65 -25.38 25.17
N ARG A 20 -32.51 -25.08 24.53
CA ARG A 20 -32.35 -25.23 23.09
C ARG A 20 -32.39 -26.69 22.62
N ALA A 21 -31.77 -27.60 23.36
CA ALA A 21 -31.82 -29.03 23.06
C ALA A 21 -33.25 -29.59 23.15
N SER A 22 -34.05 -29.09 24.10
CA SER A 22 -35.48 -29.45 24.23
C SER A 22 -36.33 -28.90 23.09
N VAL A 23 -36.01 -27.71 22.55
CA VAL A 23 -36.72 -27.13 21.40
C VAL A 23 -36.36 -27.87 20.11
N GLU A 24 -35.11 -28.32 19.97
CA GLU A 24 -34.60 -28.99 18.78
C GLU A 24 -34.73 -30.53 18.85
N ASP A 25 -35.46 -31.06 19.83
CA ASP A 25 -35.66 -32.50 20.11
C ASP A 25 -34.38 -33.34 19.98
N THR A 26 -33.31 -32.86 20.62
CA THR A 26 -31.99 -33.50 20.59
C THR A 26 -31.40 -33.61 21.99
N SER A 27 -30.42 -34.48 22.19
CA SER A 27 -29.69 -34.53 23.45
C SER A 27 -28.77 -33.32 23.60
N VAL A 28 -28.56 -32.88 24.85
CA VAL A 28 -27.62 -31.78 25.16
C VAL A 28 -26.21 -32.10 24.67
N ASN A 29 -25.79 -33.37 24.76
CA ASN A 29 -24.48 -33.81 24.30
C ASN A 29 -24.37 -33.73 22.77
N ALA A 30 -25.36 -34.23 22.03
CA ALA A 30 -25.37 -34.14 20.57
C ALA A 30 -25.44 -32.69 20.06
N LEU A 31 -26.21 -31.82 20.75
CA LEU A 31 -26.24 -30.38 20.45
C LEU A 31 -24.87 -29.74 20.72
N THR A 32 -24.24 -30.07 21.86
CA THR A 32 -22.93 -29.53 22.24
C THR A 32 -21.84 -30.00 21.28
N GLU A 33 -21.83 -31.27 20.90
CA GLU A 33 -20.92 -31.83 19.90
C GLU A 33 -21.12 -31.17 18.55
N ARG A 34 -22.37 -30.99 18.08
CA ARG A 34 -22.64 -30.32 16.80
C ARG A 34 -22.25 -28.84 16.82
N LEU A 35 -22.45 -28.14 17.94
CA LEU A 35 -22.03 -26.74 18.11
C LEU A 35 -20.51 -26.62 18.19
N LEU A 36 -19.83 -27.52 18.91
CA LEU A 36 -18.37 -27.59 18.97
C LEU A 36 -17.77 -27.95 17.61
N ASP A 37 -18.31 -28.97 16.94
CA ASP A 37 -17.89 -29.38 15.61
C ASP A 37 -18.14 -28.26 14.59
N GLY A 38 -19.27 -27.58 14.66
CA GLY A 38 -19.56 -26.39 13.85
C GLY A 38 -18.59 -25.24 14.11
N ALA A 39 -18.29 -24.94 15.39
CA ALA A 39 -17.38 -23.87 15.79
C ALA A 39 -15.90 -24.18 15.48
N LEU A 40 -15.50 -25.45 15.56
CA LEU A 40 -14.14 -25.91 15.24
C LEU A 40 -13.93 -26.07 13.72
N LYS A 41 -15.00 -26.38 12.97
CA LYS A 41 -14.96 -26.41 11.49
C LYS A 41 -15.04 -25.03 10.87
N SER A 42 -15.68 -24.06 11.54
CA SER A 42 -15.56 -22.66 11.16
C SER A 42 -14.18 -22.15 11.55
N THR A 43 -13.27 -22.01 10.58
CA THR A 43 -11.97 -21.38 10.76
C THR A 43 -12.15 -20.05 11.50
N SER A 44 -11.49 -19.86 12.65
CA SER A 44 -11.61 -18.59 13.37
C SER A 44 -11.18 -17.46 12.41
N PRO A 45 -11.82 -16.28 12.45
CA PRO A 45 -11.40 -15.15 11.62
C PRO A 45 -9.92 -14.75 11.80
N ASP A 46 -9.31 -15.12 12.94
CA ASP A 46 -7.88 -14.95 13.16
C ASP A 46 -7.05 -16.05 12.50
N ASP A 47 -7.53 -17.30 12.45
CA ASP A 47 -6.88 -18.40 11.72
C ASP A 47 -6.77 -18.09 10.22
N ALA A 48 -7.79 -17.45 9.64
CA ALA A 48 -7.75 -17.02 8.24
C ALA A 48 -6.67 -15.96 8.00
N PHE A 49 -6.49 -15.01 8.91
CA PHE A 49 -5.43 -14.02 8.82
C PHE A 49 -4.03 -14.64 9.02
N PHE A 50 -3.89 -15.56 9.99
CA PHE A 50 -2.62 -16.26 10.21
C PHE A 50 -2.26 -17.19 9.04
N ALA A 51 -3.24 -17.81 8.38
CA ALA A 51 -3.00 -18.58 7.15
C ALA A 51 -2.42 -17.69 6.04
N LEU A 52 -2.92 -16.46 5.87
CA LEU A 52 -2.36 -15.48 4.93
C LEU A 52 -0.95 -15.02 5.32
N GLN A 53 -0.63 -14.97 6.62
CA GLN A 53 0.73 -14.67 7.09
C GLN A 53 1.70 -15.85 6.90
N ALA A 54 1.22 -17.09 6.93
CA ALA A 54 2.04 -18.28 6.77
C ALA A 54 2.58 -18.45 5.34
N ASP A 55 1.86 -17.93 4.34
CA ASP A 55 2.31 -17.86 2.95
C ASP A 55 2.14 -16.44 2.37
N PRO A 56 3.06 -15.51 2.69
CA PRO A 56 2.99 -14.13 2.22
C PRO A 56 3.12 -14.01 0.69
N ALA A 57 3.89 -14.91 0.06
CA ALA A 57 4.14 -14.89 -1.38
C ALA A 57 2.92 -15.36 -2.18
N GLY A 58 2.29 -16.47 -1.77
CA GLY A 58 1.04 -16.94 -2.37
C GLY A 58 -0.11 -15.96 -2.10
N THR A 59 -0.16 -15.37 -0.90
CA THR A 59 -1.15 -14.32 -0.59
C THR A 59 -0.99 -13.09 -1.48
N ARG A 60 0.25 -12.61 -1.68
CA ARG A 60 0.55 -11.52 -2.60
C ARG A 60 0.08 -11.83 -4.02
N GLU A 61 0.35 -13.04 -4.53
CA GLU A 61 -0.06 -13.45 -5.87
C GLU A 61 -1.59 -13.49 -6.02
N ALA A 62 -2.29 -14.07 -5.05
CA ALA A 62 -3.74 -14.12 -5.04
C ALA A 62 -4.36 -12.72 -5.01
N LEU A 63 -3.83 -11.82 -4.17
CA LEU A 63 -4.30 -10.45 -4.07
C LEU A 63 -3.95 -9.62 -5.31
N TYR A 64 -2.80 -9.86 -5.95
CA TYR A 64 -2.45 -9.20 -7.21
C TYR A 64 -3.49 -9.50 -8.29
N ARG A 65 -3.85 -10.78 -8.48
CA ARG A 65 -4.87 -11.20 -9.45
C ARG A 65 -6.24 -10.57 -9.15
N LYS A 66 -6.58 -10.51 -7.86
CA LYS A 66 -7.87 -9.99 -7.37
C LYS A 66 -7.99 -8.47 -7.45
N VAL A 67 -6.98 -7.74 -6.99
CA VAL A 67 -7.00 -6.28 -6.81
C VAL A 67 -6.42 -5.53 -8.01
N VAL A 68 -5.28 -5.98 -8.54
CA VAL A 68 -4.55 -5.26 -9.59
C VAL A 68 -5.08 -5.63 -10.97
N ARG A 69 -5.21 -6.94 -11.25
CA ARG A 69 -5.73 -7.44 -12.54
C ARG A 69 -7.25 -7.47 -12.60
N GLY A 70 -7.90 -7.55 -11.46
CA GLY A 70 -9.35 -7.55 -11.40
C GLY A 70 -10.02 -8.80 -11.95
N GLU A 71 -9.32 -9.92 -11.98
CA GLU A 71 -9.83 -11.19 -12.53
C GLU A 71 -11.09 -11.70 -11.81
N THR A 72 -11.37 -11.18 -10.61
CA THR A 72 -12.49 -11.57 -9.76
C THR A 72 -13.44 -10.43 -9.41
N PHE A 73 -13.31 -9.23 -10.02
CA PHE A 73 -14.23 -8.12 -9.76
C PHE A 73 -15.68 -8.50 -10.11
N GLY A 74 -16.59 -8.30 -9.16
CA GLY A 74 -18.00 -8.69 -9.26
C GLY A 74 -18.31 -10.15 -8.92
N ARG A 75 -17.30 -11.03 -8.80
CA ARG A 75 -17.50 -12.47 -8.47
C ARG A 75 -17.03 -12.84 -7.06
N GLN A 76 -15.99 -12.17 -6.53
CA GLN A 76 -15.52 -12.38 -5.16
C GLN A 76 -15.06 -11.05 -4.54
N THR A 77 -15.76 -10.60 -3.51
CA THR A 77 -15.37 -9.43 -2.71
C THR A 77 -14.09 -9.70 -1.91
N VAL A 78 -13.30 -8.66 -1.64
CA VAL A 78 -12.12 -8.77 -0.77
C VAL A 78 -12.59 -9.06 0.64
N LYS A 79 -12.08 -10.13 1.24
CA LYS A 79 -12.52 -10.60 2.57
C LYS A 79 -11.92 -9.71 3.67
N PRO A 80 -12.56 -9.60 4.84
CA PRO A 80 -12.00 -8.84 5.96
C PRO A 80 -10.58 -9.28 6.38
N ALA A 81 -10.27 -10.58 6.32
CA ALA A 81 -8.92 -11.08 6.61
C ALA A 81 -7.88 -10.64 5.57
N GLU A 82 -8.26 -10.57 4.29
CA GLU A 82 -7.42 -10.09 3.20
C GLU A 82 -7.15 -8.58 3.33
N LEU A 83 -8.17 -7.79 3.70
CA LEU A 83 -8.01 -6.36 3.98
C LEU A 83 -7.10 -6.11 5.18
N ARG A 84 -7.33 -6.84 6.29
CA ARG A 84 -6.46 -6.76 7.47
C ARG A 84 -5.01 -7.10 7.12
N TRP A 85 -4.80 -8.15 6.32
CA TRP A 85 -3.47 -8.51 5.85
C TRP A 85 -2.85 -7.40 4.99
N LEU A 86 -3.59 -6.85 4.03
CA LEU A 86 -3.12 -5.78 3.15
C LEU A 86 -2.75 -4.51 3.94
N PHE A 87 -3.57 -4.09 4.90
CA PHE A 87 -3.28 -2.93 5.75
C PHE A 87 -2.12 -3.18 6.73
N ALA A 88 -1.95 -4.41 7.22
CA ALA A 88 -0.77 -4.78 8.00
C ALA A 88 0.51 -4.69 7.15
N GLN A 89 0.47 -5.12 5.89
CA GLN A 89 1.59 -4.95 4.96
C GLN A 89 1.83 -3.47 4.63
N ALA A 90 0.78 -2.68 4.40
CA ALA A 90 0.88 -1.24 4.16
C ALA A 90 1.61 -0.53 5.31
N HIS A 91 1.21 -0.84 6.55
CA HIS A 91 1.88 -0.31 7.75
C HIS A 91 3.33 -0.82 7.88
N ALA A 92 3.60 -2.09 7.60
CA ALA A 92 4.94 -2.66 7.64
C ALA A 92 5.88 -2.01 6.61
N ALA A 93 5.37 -1.60 5.44
CA ALA A 93 6.15 -0.92 4.42
C ALA A 93 6.79 0.38 4.96
N CYS A 94 6.04 1.14 5.78
CA CYS A 94 6.50 2.38 6.40
C CYS A 94 7.64 2.17 7.42
N GLN A 95 7.76 0.97 8.00
CA GLN A 95 8.80 0.67 9.00
C GLN A 95 10.19 0.45 8.37
N THR A 96 10.28 0.32 7.04
CA THR A 96 11.50 -0.12 6.34
C THR A 96 12.40 0.99 5.79
N GLY A 97 12.22 2.26 6.16
CA GLY A 97 13.21 3.31 5.86
C GLY A 97 12.67 4.69 5.51
N SER A 98 13.60 5.63 5.29
CA SER A 98 13.49 7.09 5.46
C SER A 98 13.03 7.90 4.24
N ALA A 99 12.10 7.38 3.43
CA ALA A 99 11.58 8.09 2.25
C ALA A 99 10.18 8.69 2.47
N PHE A 100 9.76 9.57 1.56
CA PHE A 100 8.38 10.05 1.49
C PHE A 100 7.43 8.97 0.92
N MET A 101 6.21 8.94 1.42
CA MET A 101 5.09 8.21 0.83
C MET A 101 4.53 8.98 -0.36
N SER A 102 4.11 8.28 -1.41
CA SER A 102 3.40 8.94 -2.51
C SER A 102 2.02 9.41 -2.05
N TRP A 103 1.67 10.64 -2.43
CA TRP A 103 0.38 11.23 -2.05
C TRP A 103 -0.83 10.38 -2.43
N PRO A 104 -0.95 9.81 -3.66
CA PRO A 104 -2.09 8.97 -4.02
C PRO A 104 -2.29 7.75 -3.10
N VAL A 105 -1.20 7.20 -2.54
CA VAL A 105 -1.26 6.09 -1.59
C VAL A 105 -1.74 6.58 -0.23
N MET A 106 -1.19 7.70 0.26
CA MET A 106 -1.64 8.32 1.51
C MET A 106 -3.12 8.73 1.45
N GLU A 107 -3.54 9.36 0.36
CA GLU A 107 -4.92 9.75 0.12
C GLU A 107 -5.85 8.54 0.12
N ALA A 108 -5.45 7.43 -0.50
CA ALA A 108 -6.24 6.21 -0.49
C ALA A 108 -6.38 5.61 0.92
N LEU A 109 -5.29 5.55 1.70
CA LEU A 109 -5.30 4.95 3.05
C LEU A 109 -6.03 5.82 4.07
N LEU A 110 -5.81 7.13 4.05
CA LEU A 110 -6.52 8.08 4.89
C LEU A 110 -8.00 8.13 4.50
N GLY A 111 -8.31 8.15 3.20
CA GLY A 111 -9.68 8.08 2.71
C GLY A 111 -10.42 6.81 3.16
N ILE A 112 -9.77 5.64 3.11
CA ILE A 112 -10.33 4.40 3.67
C ILE A 112 -10.61 4.55 5.17
N THR A 113 -9.65 5.10 5.91
CA THR A 113 -9.74 5.28 7.36
C THR A 113 -10.89 6.22 7.72
N PHE A 114 -10.95 7.39 7.12
CA PHE A 114 -11.95 8.41 7.42
C PHE A 114 -13.34 8.03 6.96
N ASP A 115 -13.50 7.43 5.78
CA ASP A 115 -14.81 6.93 5.36
C ASP A 115 -15.31 5.81 6.30
N ALA A 116 -14.41 4.98 6.85
CA ALA A 116 -14.77 3.98 7.85
C ALA A 116 -15.20 4.62 9.18
N VAL A 117 -14.50 5.64 9.66
CA VAL A 117 -14.86 6.39 10.89
C VAL A 117 -16.22 7.06 10.74
N VAL A 118 -16.42 7.79 9.64
CA VAL A 118 -17.68 8.49 9.34
C VAL A 118 -18.83 7.50 9.25
N TYR A 119 -18.64 6.38 8.53
CA TYR A 119 -19.67 5.35 8.43
C TYR A 119 -19.99 4.70 9.77
N ALA A 120 -18.96 4.43 10.59
CA ALA A 120 -19.15 3.86 11.91
C ALA A 120 -19.98 4.77 12.82
N ALA A 121 -19.66 6.07 12.83
CA ALA A 121 -20.41 7.06 13.59
C ALA A 121 -21.88 7.18 13.11
N GLU A 122 -22.10 7.25 11.79
CA GLU A 122 -23.44 7.35 11.20
C GLU A 122 -24.32 6.12 11.47
N LYS A 123 -23.72 4.93 11.62
CA LYS A 123 -24.43 3.65 11.79
C LYS A 123 -24.34 3.05 13.19
N GLY A 124 -23.67 3.72 14.13
CA GLY A 124 -23.48 3.25 15.49
C GLY A 124 -22.64 1.96 15.57
N ILE A 125 -21.68 1.78 14.66
CA ILE A 125 -20.75 0.63 14.70
C ILE A 125 -19.66 0.95 15.74
N PRO A 126 -19.41 0.05 16.71
CA PRO A 126 -18.40 0.30 17.72
C PRO A 126 -16.99 0.24 17.12
N VAL A 127 -16.24 1.34 17.30
CA VAL A 127 -14.82 1.48 16.96
C VAL A 127 -14.09 2.11 18.16
N ASP A 128 -12.76 2.00 18.20
CA ASP A 128 -11.94 2.66 19.22
C ASP A 128 -11.81 4.17 18.92
N THR A 129 -12.88 4.91 19.21
CA THR A 129 -12.97 6.35 18.96
C THR A 129 -11.90 7.12 19.73
N TYR A 130 -11.55 6.68 20.94
CA TYR A 130 -10.50 7.33 21.74
C TYR A 130 -9.14 7.26 21.02
N TYR A 131 -8.77 6.06 20.53
CA TYR A 131 -7.53 5.90 19.80
C TYR A 131 -7.51 6.67 18.48
N ILE A 132 -8.60 6.60 17.72
CA ILE A 132 -8.74 7.26 16.40
C ILE A 132 -8.69 8.79 16.57
N ASN A 133 -9.46 9.33 17.52
CA ASN A 133 -9.49 10.77 17.77
C ASN A 133 -8.10 11.28 18.17
N ARG A 134 -7.37 10.54 19.00
CA ARG A 134 -6.01 10.90 19.38
C ARG A 134 -5.01 10.79 18.22
N ALA A 135 -5.19 9.85 17.31
CA ALA A 135 -4.29 9.65 16.17
C ALA A 135 -4.40 10.79 15.13
N PHE A 136 -5.59 11.37 14.97
CA PHE A 136 -5.85 12.40 13.95
C PHE A 136 -6.22 13.76 14.54
N ASP A 137 -6.13 13.91 15.87
CA ASP A 137 -6.52 15.11 16.62
C ASP A 137 -7.99 15.54 16.36
N LEU A 138 -8.91 14.57 16.39
CA LEU A 138 -10.35 14.77 16.18
C LEU A 138 -11.07 15.02 17.51
N THR A 139 -12.06 15.90 17.51
CA THR A 139 -12.96 16.12 18.65
C THR A 139 -14.04 15.04 18.70
N GLY A 140 -14.45 14.52 17.54
CA GLY A 140 -15.51 13.52 17.39
C GLY A 140 -16.93 14.08 17.43
N GLU A 141 -17.08 15.41 17.27
CA GLU A 141 -18.37 16.07 17.19
C GLU A 141 -18.98 15.95 15.79
N ASN A 142 -18.16 16.15 14.75
CA ASN A 142 -18.56 16.04 13.36
C ASN A 142 -17.42 15.45 12.53
N TYR A 143 -17.31 14.12 12.58
CA TYR A 143 -16.27 13.38 11.87
C TYR A 143 -16.13 13.75 10.41
N ARG A 144 -17.23 14.00 9.68
CA ARG A 144 -17.15 14.34 8.25
C ARG A 144 -16.41 15.66 8.03
N ALA A 145 -16.82 16.72 8.73
CA ALA A 145 -16.19 18.03 8.58
C ALA A 145 -14.73 18.02 9.09
N GLU A 146 -14.47 17.31 10.18
CA GLU A 146 -13.13 17.22 10.77
C GLU A 146 -12.15 16.45 9.86
N THR A 147 -12.58 15.33 9.27
CA THR A 147 -11.73 14.55 8.36
C THR A 147 -11.49 15.27 7.04
N ASP A 148 -12.49 16.00 6.52
CA ASP A 148 -12.32 16.84 5.32
C ASP A 148 -11.31 17.96 5.57
N ALA A 149 -11.40 18.61 6.73
CA ALA A 149 -10.44 19.64 7.14
C ALA A 149 -9.02 19.08 7.33
N PHE A 150 -8.90 17.89 7.93
CA PHE A 150 -7.63 17.19 8.07
C PHE A 150 -7.01 16.92 6.70
N MET A 151 -7.76 16.30 5.77
CA MET A 151 -7.28 16.00 4.42
C MET A 151 -6.85 17.24 3.65
N ALA A 152 -7.57 18.36 3.81
CA ALA A 152 -7.22 19.63 3.15
C ALA A 152 -5.93 20.27 3.68
N ALA A 153 -5.57 20.01 4.94
CA ALA A 153 -4.38 20.56 5.58
C ALA A 153 -3.14 19.66 5.44
N MET A 154 -3.30 18.43 4.94
CA MET A 154 -2.21 17.45 4.85
C MET A 154 -1.18 17.83 3.79
N PRO A 155 0.13 17.83 4.14
CA PRO A 155 1.18 18.01 3.16
C PRO A 155 1.42 16.75 2.34
N HIS A 156 1.85 16.91 1.09
CA HIS A 156 2.12 15.77 0.20
C HIS A 156 3.52 15.16 0.43
N GLY A 157 4.33 15.74 1.31
CA GLY A 157 5.63 15.23 1.74
C GLY A 157 5.55 14.45 3.06
N VAL A 158 4.65 13.47 3.15
CA VAL A 158 4.52 12.64 4.36
C VAL A 158 5.70 11.66 4.42
N ASP A 159 6.60 11.83 5.39
CA ASP A 159 7.66 10.86 5.62
C ASP A 159 7.12 9.53 6.17
N SER A 160 7.90 8.46 6.00
CA SER A 160 7.52 7.12 6.43
C SER A 160 7.27 6.97 7.93
N THR A 161 7.89 7.79 8.79
CA THR A 161 7.69 7.74 10.24
C THR A 161 6.32 8.30 10.59
N TRP A 162 5.96 9.44 10.00
CA TRP A 162 4.65 10.01 10.19
C TRP A 162 3.56 9.16 9.53
N ALA A 163 3.82 8.64 8.33
CA ALA A 163 2.92 7.70 7.67
C ALA A 163 2.64 6.48 8.55
N GLU A 164 3.66 5.86 9.15
CA GLU A 164 3.48 4.74 10.07
C GLU A 164 2.47 5.11 11.18
N PHE A 165 2.65 6.26 11.83
CA PHE A 165 1.74 6.74 12.87
C PHE A 165 0.30 6.91 12.37
N LEU A 166 0.12 7.56 11.21
CA LEU A 166 -1.20 7.80 10.60
C LEU A 166 -1.92 6.50 10.20
N LEU A 167 -1.18 5.45 9.88
CA LEU A 167 -1.73 4.16 9.45
C LEU A 167 -2.08 3.21 10.61
N ARG A 168 -1.66 3.51 11.85
CA ARG A 168 -1.91 2.64 13.00
C ARG A 168 -3.40 2.34 13.24
N PRO A 169 -4.34 3.29 13.15
CA PRO A 169 -5.77 2.98 13.35
C PRO A 169 -6.31 1.95 12.36
N LEU A 170 -5.79 1.96 11.14
CA LEU A 170 -6.17 1.03 10.09
C LEU A 170 -5.55 -0.36 10.29
N SER A 171 -4.32 -0.45 10.81
CA SER A 171 -3.59 -1.71 11.03
C SER A 171 -3.85 -2.37 12.39
N SER A 172 -4.19 -1.60 13.43
CA SER A 172 -4.33 -2.05 14.83
C SER A 172 -5.65 -2.74 15.15
N GLY A 173 -6.62 -2.70 14.23
CA GLY A 173 -7.97 -3.18 14.46
C GLY A 173 -8.89 -2.19 15.17
N ALA A 174 -8.44 -0.95 15.41
CA ALA A 174 -9.25 0.12 16.01
C ALA A 174 -10.57 0.37 15.27
N LEU A 175 -10.56 0.24 13.94
CA LEU A 175 -11.77 0.35 13.10
C LEU A 175 -12.67 -0.89 13.12
N ASN A 176 -12.19 -2.05 13.58
CA ASN A 176 -12.93 -3.31 13.58
C ASN A 176 -13.73 -3.56 12.28
N LEU A 177 -13.06 -3.56 11.13
CA LEU A 177 -13.69 -3.70 9.81
C LEU A 177 -14.57 -4.97 9.64
N LYS A 178 -14.41 -5.98 10.51
CA LYS A 178 -15.27 -7.17 10.54
C LYS A 178 -16.72 -6.86 10.96
N ALA A 179 -16.94 -5.76 11.69
CA ALA A 179 -18.28 -5.33 12.11
C ALA A 179 -19.04 -4.56 11.02
N PHE A 180 -18.39 -4.24 9.90
CA PHE A 180 -18.99 -3.50 8.81
C PHE A 180 -19.71 -4.44 7.84
N PRO A 181 -20.88 -4.06 7.31
CA PRO A 181 -21.52 -4.79 6.21
C PRO A 181 -20.62 -4.82 4.96
N ASP A 182 -20.70 -5.91 4.18
CA ASP A 182 -19.91 -6.08 2.96
C ASP A 182 -20.09 -4.94 1.95
N GLU A 183 -21.32 -4.39 1.83
CA GLU A 183 -21.60 -3.25 0.96
C GLU A 183 -20.84 -1.99 1.39
N ALA A 184 -20.76 -1.74 2.71
CA ALA A 184 -20.02 -0.61 3.25
C ALA A 184 -18.52 -0.77 2.99
N ILE A 185 -17.99 -1.98 3.20
CA ILE A 185 -16.60 -2.30 2.90
C ILE A 185 -16.31 -2.12 1.41
N ALA A 186 -17.17 -2.59 0.51
CA ALA A 186 -16.98 -2.41 -0.94
C ALA A 186 -16.97 -0.92 -1.36
N ARG A 187 -17.79 -0.10 -0.69
CA ARG A 187 -17.84 1.36 -0.93
C ARG A 187 -16.61 2.09 -0.39
N ILE A 188 -16.11 1.69 0.78
CA ILE A 188 -14.95 2.32 1.43
C ILE A 188 -13.64 1.86 0.76
N CYS A 189 -13.49 0.55 0.59
CA CYS A 189 -12.31 -0.11 0.03
C CYS A 189 -12.49 -0.35 -1.48
N THR A 190 -12.62 0.74 -2.25
CA THR A 190 -12.86 0.64 -3.69
C THR A 190 -11.70 -0.04 -4.42
N PRO A 191 -11.95 -0.67 -5.58
CA PRO A 191 -10.90 -1.24 -6.44
C PRO A 191 -9.74 -0.27 -6.72
N ALA A 192 -10.06 1.00 -6.98
CA ALA A 192 -9.07 2.03 -7.26
C ALA A 192 -8.16 2.29 -6.05
N ARG A 193 -8.73 2.43 -4.85
CA ARG A 193 -7.97 2.64 -3.61
C ARG A 193 -7.11 1.42 -3.28
N LEU A 194 -7.66 0.21 -3.39
CA LEU A 194 -6.90 -1.01 -3.11
C LEU A 194 -5.76 -1.23 -4.12
N LYS A 195 -5.98 -0.91 -5.40
CA LYS A 195 -4.93 -0.96 -6.43
C LYS A 195 -3.83 0.07 -6.16
N ALA A 196 -4.18 1.26 -5.69
CA ALA A 196 -3.20 2.29 -5.29
C ALA A 196 -2.34 1.83 -4.10
N VAL A 197 -2.91 1.13 -3.12
CA VAL A 197 -2.22 0.67 -1.91
C VAL A 197 -1.36 -0.60 -2.14
N PHE A 198 -1.71 -1.42 -3.13
CA PHE A 198 -1.04 -2.69 -3.40
C PHE A 198 0.52 -2.65 -3.50
N PRO A 199 1.15 -1.63 -4.11
CA PRO A 199 2.62 -1.51 -4.15
C PRO A 199 3.29 -1.62 -2.77
N LEU A 200 2.62 -1.19 -1.70
CA LEU A 200 3.15 -1.31 -0.34
C LEU A 200 3.33 -2.75 0.11
N VAL A 201 2.52 -3.69 -0.41
CA VAL A 201 2.67 -5.13 -0.13
C VAL A 201 4.03 -5.62 -0.62
N ILE A 202 4.43 -5.19 -1.82
CA ILE A 202 5.72 -5.56 -2.41
C ILE A 202 6.86 -4.93 -1.61
N ARG A 203 6.68 -3.66 -1.28
CA ARG A 203 7.65 -2.89 -0.48
C ARG A 203 7.88 -3.51 0.90
N ALA A 204 6.84 -3.95 1.59
CA ALA A 204 6.92 -4.57 2.90
C ALA A 204 7.60 -5.94 2.86
N GLN A 205 7.33 -6.74 1.83
CA GLN A 205 7.88 -8.09 1.72
C GLN A 205 9.35 -8.12 1.28
N GLN A 206 9.84 -7.07 0.62
CA GLN A 206 11.19 -6.97 0.07
C GLN A 206 11.69 -8.28 -0.59
N PRO A 207 10.91 -8.86 -1.52
CA PRO A 207 11.30 -10.08 -2.20
C PRO A 207 12.66 -9.93 -2.88
N ASP A 208 13.48 -10.98 -2.81
CA ASP A 208 14.78 -11.00 -3.46
C ASP A 208 14.64 -10.87 -5.00
N PRO A 209 15.70 -10.44 -5.70
CA PRO A 209 15.64 -10.20 -7.15
C PRO A 209 15.22 -11.42 -7.98
N GLN A 210 15.52 -12.64 -7.54
CA GLN A 210 15.15 -13.86 -8.26
C GLN A 210 13.67 -14.16 -8.08
N SER A 211 13.17 -14.07 -6.83
CA SER A 211 11.75 -14.18 -6.52
C SER A 211 10.93 -13.11 -7.24
N MET A 212 11.44 -11.88 -7.35
CA MET A 212 10.80 -10.80 -8.08
C MET A 212 10.67 -11.09 -9.58
N LYS A 213 11.74 -11.58 -10.22
CA LYS A 213 11.69 -11.95 -11.64
C LYS A 213 10.71 -13.10 -11.89
N ALA A 214 10.73 -14.12 -11.04
CA ALA A 214 9.83 -15.27 -11.15
C ALA A 214 8.37 -14.83 -10.97
N TRP A 215 8.09 -14.04 -9.93
CA TRP A 215 6.75 -13.51 -9.69
C TRP A 215 6.28 -12.60 -10.82
N ALA A 216 7.13 -11.69 -11.29
CA ALA A 216 6.81 -10.80 -12.40
C ALA A 216 6.44 -11.55 -13.68
N ALA A 217 7.16 -12.64 -14.00
CA ALA A 217 6.79 -13.51 -15.12
C ALA A 217 5.42 -14.21 -14.90
N MET A 218 5.12 -14.62 -13.65
CA MET A 218 3.86 -15.26 -13.29
C MET A 218 2.65 -14.31 -13.24
N THR A 219 2.86 -13.01 -13.05
CA THR A 219 1.75 -12.02 -13.02
C THR A 219 0.97 -11.99 -14.32
N GLY A 220 1.63 -12.31 -15.45
CA GLY A 220 1.06 -12.19 -16.78
C GLY A 220 0.79 -10.74 -17.21
N LEU A 221 1.29 -9.75 -16.46
CA LEU A 221 1.17 -8.32 -16.76
C LEU A 221 1.68 -8.03 -18.18
N VAL A 222 0.95 -7.20 -18.92
CA VAL A 222 1.30 -6.77 -20.27
C VAL A 222 1.50 -5.27 -20.27
N THR A 223 2.75 -4.85 -20.41
CA THR A 223 3.14 -3.45 -20.31
C THR A 223 3.76 -2.99 -21.64
N ASP A 224 3.54 -1.72 -21.98
CA ASP A 224 4.11 -1.06 -23.16
C ASP A 224 5.56 -0.61 -22.95
N ASP A 225 6.27 -0.43 -24.05
CA ASP A 225 7.57 0.26 -24.03
C ASP A 225 7.35 1.75 -23.78
N VAL A 226 8.11 2.33 -22.86
CA VAL A 226 8.06 3.75 -22.53
C VAL A 226 9.47 4.29 -22.38
N CYS A 227 9.75 5.44 -22.98
CA CYS A 227 11.00 6.17 -22.79
C CYS A 227 10.68 7.58 -22.31
N LEU A 228 11.20 7.92 -21.14
CA LEU A 228 11.09 9.21 -20.49
C LEU A 228 12.43 9.89 -20.54
N ILE A 229 12.45 11.17 -20.93
CA ILE A 229 13.68 11.96 -20.97
C ILE A 229 13.38 13.31 -20.31
N ALA A 230 14.17 13.66 -19.30
CA ALA A 230 14.26 15.00 -18.74
C ALA A 230 15.72 15.46 -18.87
N GLU A 231 15.94 16.55 -19.59
CA GLU A 231 17.26 17.05 -19.94
C GLU A 231 17.35 18.53 -19.60
N VAL A 232 18.38 18.90 -18.85
CA VAL A 232 18.71 20.29 -18.51
C VAL A 232 20.23 20.43 -18.46
N ALA A 233 20.76 21.39 -19.21
CA ALA A 233 22.20 21.63 -19.35
C ALA A 233 22.97 20.35 -19.70
N ASP A 234 23.85 19.86 -18.83
CA ASP A 234 24.62 18.63 -19.00
C ASP A 234 24.05 17.43 -18.23
N VAL A 235 22.87 17.58 -17.61
CA VAL A 235 22.19 16.56 -16.82
C VAL A 235 21.00 15.98 -17.60
N ILE A 236 21.03 14.67 -17.84
CA ILE A 236 19.99 13.91 -18.54
C ILE A 236 19.52 12.77 -17.65
N LEU A 237 18.22 12.74 -17.35
CA LEU A 237 17.53 11.62 -16.73
C LEU A 237 16.71 10.91 -17.81
N ARG A 238 17.11 9.68 -18.15
CA ARG A 238 16.41 8.83 -19.12
C ARG A 238 15.89 7.58 -18.44
N ALA A 239 14.58 7.48 -18.25
CA ALA A 239 13.95 6.26 -17.73
C ALA A 239 13.35 5.45 -18.88
N GLU A 240 13.74 4.18 -18.98
CA GLU A 240 13.25 3.23 -19.97
C GLU A 240 12.46 2.12 -19.30
N VAL A 241 11.26 1.89 -19.81
CA VAL A 241 10.48 0.69 -19.59
C VAL A 241 10.56 -0.15 -20.86
N ARG A 242 11.15 -1.33 -20.75
CA ARG A 242 11.02 -2.36 -21.78
C ARG A 242 9.83 -3.22 -21.43
N GLY A 243 8.75 -3.01 -22.16
CA GLY A 243 7.52 -3.77 -22.06
C GLY A 243 7.67 -5.20 -22.55
N ASN A 244 6.58 -5.93 -22.49
CA ASN A 244 6.51 -7.34 -22.87
C ASN A 244 5.30 -7.65 -23.78
N ARG A 245 4.74 -6.61 -24.40
CA ARG A 245 3.59 -6.70 -25.33
C ARG A 245 3.94 -7.34 -26.68
N GLN A 246 5.19 -7.21 -27.13
CA GLN A 246 5.67 -7.85 -28.36
C GLN A 246 5.55 -9.39 -28.24
N PRO A 247 5.16 -10.10 -29.32
CA PRO A 247 4.96 -11.55 -29.29
C PRO A 247 6.27 -12.25 -28.93
N GLN A 248 6.25 -12.97 -27.81
CA GLN A 248 7.33 -13.86 -27.41
C GLN A 248 7.23 -15.16 -28.22
N LEU A 249 8.37 -15.82 -28.44
CA LEU A 249 8.40 -17.06 -29.22
C LEU A 249 7.41 -18.09 -28.62
N PRO A 250 6.64 -18.81 -29.46
CA PRO A 250 5.69 -19.82 -28.98
C PRO A 250 6.37 -20.81 -28.04
N GLY A 251 5.83 -20.98 -26.83
CA GLY A 251 6.37 -21.88 -25.80
C GLY A 251 7.40 -21.26 -24.86
N GLN A 252 7.80 -19.99 -25.04
CA GLN A 252 8.61 -19.28 -24.05
C GLN A 252 7.76 -18.68 -22.92
N ALA A 253 8.29 -18.73 -21.70
CA ALA A 253 7.68 -18.08 -20.55
C ALA A 253 7.69 -16.56 -20.75
N ARG A 254 6.57 -15.89 -20.45
CA ARG A 254 6.44 -14.44 -20.58
C ARG A 254 7.48 -13.74 -19.70
N LEU A 255 8.41 -13.03 -20.32
CA LEU A 255 9.35 -12.16 -19.60
C LEU A 255 8.62 -11.03 -18.88
N ALA A 256 9.11 -10.71 -17.68
CA ALA A 256 8.73 -9.53 -16.94
C ALA A 256 9.10 -8.25 -17.70
N PRO A 257 8.31 -7.16 -17.61
CA PRO A 257 8.79 -5.86 -18.05
C PRO A 257 10.09 -5.52 -17.29
N GLN A 258 10.95 -4.70 -17.89
CA GLN A 258 12.21 -4.26 -17.29
C GLN A 258 12.21 -2.74 -17.18
N PHE A 259 12.79 -2.24 -16.09
CA PHE A 259 12.99 -0.82 -15.87
C PHE A 259 14.48 -0.50 -15.81
N SER A 260 14.89 0.65 -16.37
CA SER A 260 16.24 1.18 -16.22
C SER A 260 16.21 2.71 -16.20
N LEU A 261 16.87 3.32 -15.22
CA LEU A 261 17.11 4.76 -15.17
C LEU A 261 18.57 5.04 -15.54
N PHE A 262 18.79 5.72 -16.65
CA PHE A 262 20.09 6.24 -17.04
C PHE A 262 20.21 7.70 -16.60
N VAL A 263 21.27 8.01 -15.86
CA VAL A 263 21.57 9.38 -15.44
C VAL A 263 22.91 9.78 -16.02
N THR A 264 22.92 10.79 -16.88
CA THR A 264 24.14 11.37 -17.44
C THR A 264 24.32 12.75 -16.84
N ALA A 265 25.53 13.05 -16.35
CA ALA A 265 25.91 14.37 -15.85
C ALA A 265 27.35 14.65 -16.30
N GLY A 266 27.50 15.48 -17.34
CA GLY A 266 28.79 15.76 -17.96
C GLY A 266 29.47 14.51 -18.52
N ARG A 267 30.51 14.00 -17.83
CA ARG A 267 31.26 12.79 -18.24
C ARG A 267 30.88 11.53 -17.47
N VAL A 268 29.95 11.63 -16.52
CA VAL A 268 29.50 10.51 -15.70
C VAL A 268 28.20 9.97 -16.28
N SER A 269 28.09 8.65 -16.37
CA SER A 269 26.85 7.95 -16.71
C SER A 269 26.59 6.86 -15.68
N LEU A 270 25.41 6.89 -15.08
CA LEU A 270 24.93 5.91 -14.09
C LEU A 270 23.77 5.12 -14.69
N ALA A 271 23.66 3.85 -14.30
CA ALA A 271 22.50 3.01 -14.59
C ALA A 271 21.91 2.56 -13.25
N LEU A 272 20.68 2.97 -12.98
CA LEU A 272 20.00 2.85 -11.69
C LEU A 272 18.66 2.10 -11.85
N GLY A 273 18.18 1.58 -10.73
CA GLY A 273 16.98 0.75 -10.67
C GLY A 273 15.68 1.54 -10.44
N TRP A 274 14.60 0.77 -10.35
CA TRP A 274 13.26 1.24 -10.04
C TRP A 274 13.16 1.91 -8.67
N ASP A 275 13.88 1.38 -7.69
CA ASP A 275 13.96 1.87 -6.32
C ASP A 275 14.48 3.32 -6.27
N VAL A 276 15.57 3.62 -6.96
CA VAL A 276 16.11 4.98 -7.04
C VAL A 276 15.17 5.91 -7.81
N PHE A 277 14.62 5.46 -8.95
CA PHE A 277 13.68 6.25 -9.74
C PHE A 277 12.42 6.62 -8.96
N SER A 278 11.77 5.64 -8.33
CA SER A 278 10.55 5.86 -7.56
C SER A 278 10.81 6.82 -6.39
N ALA A 279 11.92 6.65 -5.67
CA ALA A 279 12.32 7.55 -4.60
C ALA A 279 12.55 8.97 -5.12
N LEU A 280 13.27 9.13 -6.24
CA LEU A 280 13.53 10.42 -6.85
C LEU A 280 12.22 11.16 -7.18
N VAL A 281 11.27 10.47 -7.80
CA VAL A 281 9.95 11.03 -8.13
C VAL A 281 9.22 11.49 -6.87
N ARG A 282 9.19 10.69 -5.79
CA ARG A 282 8.53 11.07 -4.54
C ARG A 282 9.16 12.31 -3.89
N TYR A 283 10.48 12.41 -3.92
CA TYR A 283 11.21 13.58 -3.42
C TYR A 283 10.87 14.85 -4.20
N MET A 284 10.91 14.76 -5.53
CA MET A 284 10.56 15.85 -6.43
C MET A 284 9.09 16.27 -6.26
N GLN A 285 8.16 15.32 -6.14
CA GLN A 285 6.75 15.63 -5.87
C GLN A 285 6.54 16.34 -4.53
N ALA A 286 7.17 15.84 -3.46
CA ALA A 286 7.08 16.42 -2.13
C ALA A 286 7.60 17.86 -2.11
N ARG A 287 8.75 18.11 -2.74
CA ARG A 287 9.35 19.45 -2.82
C ARG A 287 8.54 20.40 -3.70
N ALA A 288 8.13 19.94 -4.89
CA ALA A 288 7.31 20.71 -5.83
C ALA A 288 6.00 21.17 -5.17
N TRP A 289 5.35 20.29 -4.41
CA TRP A 289 4.13 20.63 -3.67
C TRP A 289 4.36 21.69 -2.59
N LEU A 290 5.46 21.58 -1.84
CA LEU A 290 5.80 22.57 -0.80
C LEU A 290 6.14 23.95 -1.39
N GLY A 291 6.51 24.01 -2.67
CA GLY A 291 7.01 25.22 -3.32
C GLY A 291 8.34 25.71 -2.75
N ALA A 292 9.05 24.87 -1.98
CA ALA A 292 10.27 25.26 -1.29
C ALA A 292 11.41 25.47 -2.29
N THR A 293 11.81 26.72 -2.49
CA THR A 293 12.91 27.11 -3.38
C THR A 293 14.24 27.31 -2.67
N HIS A 294 14.26 27.31 -1.35
CA HIS A 294 15.45 27.55 -0.53
C HIS A 294 15.38 26.72 0.75
N GLU A 295 16.54 26.44 1.35
CA GLU A 295 16.67 25.77 2.66
C GLU A 295 15.94 24.42 2.79
N TRP A 296 15.92 23.62 1.72
CA TRP A 296 15.22 22.35 1.73
C TRP A 296 16.22 21.20 1.69
N SER A 297 16.14 20.27 2.64
CA SER A 297 16.99 19.08 2.63
C SER A 297 16.21 17.84 3.03
N ALA A 298 16.32 16.79 2.24
CA ALA A 298 15.82 15.47 2.58
C ALA A 298 16.83 14.41 2.13
N ARG A 299 16.88 13.28 2.84
CA ARG A 299 17.81 12.20 2.54
C ARG A 299 17.27 10.86 2.99
N ASP A 300 17.41 9.88 2.11
CA ASP A 300 17.31 8.47 2.43
C ASP A 300 18.55 7.68 1.97
N SER A 301 18.46 6.35 1.95
CA SER A 301 19.55 5.47 1.54
C SER A 301 19.88 5.53 0.05
N LEU A 302 18.94 5.93 -0.79
CA LEU A 302 19.03 5.91 -2.26
C LEU A 302 19.03 7.31 -2.88
N VAL A 303 18.29 8.26 -2.31
CA VAL A 303 18.13 9.61 -2.83
C VAL A 303 18.39 10.62 -1.72
N SER A 304 19.15 11.66 -2.05
CA SER A 304 19.28 12.84 -1.22
C SER A 304 19.10 14.08 -2.07
N LEU A 305 18.54 15.13 -1.48
CA LEU A 305 18.42 16.41 -2.14
C LEU A 305 18.65 17.49 -1.11
N TYR A 306 19.59 18.38 -1.42
CA TYR A 306 19.97 19.52 -0.60
C TYR A 306 19.90 20.79 -1.44
N ILE A 307 19.03 21.70 -1.04
CA ILE A 307 18.86 23.04 -1.60
C ILE A 307 19.37 24.03 -0.55
N PRO A 308 20.48 24.73 -0.86
CA PRO A 308 21.10 25.67 0.07
C PRO A 308 20.26 26.91 0.38
N ARG A 309 20.71 27.71 1.35
CA ARG A 309 20.09 28.99 1.71
C ARG A 309 20.65 30.17 0.89
N GLY A 310 21.93 30.10 0.49
CA GLY A 310 22.65 31.21 -0.13
C GLY A 310 22.49 31.28 -1.65
N GLU A 311 22.36 32.50 -2.17
CA GLU A 311 22.46 32.75 -3.62
C GLU A 311 23.85 32.34 -4.14
N GLY A 312 23.87 31.57 -5.23
CA GLY A 312 25.11 31.07 -5.85
C GLY A 312 25.63 29.74 -5.29
N GLU A 313 25.02 29.20 -4.24
CA GLU A 313 25.32 27.84 -3.76
C GLU A 313 24.63 26.79 -4.65
N LYS A 314 25.32 25.65 -4.88
CA LYS A 314 24.81 24.59 -5.74
C LYS A 314 23.81 23.70 -5.01
N VAL A 315 22.74 23.34 -5.70
CA VAL A 315 21.86 22.24 -5.31
C VAL A 315 22.61 20.93 -5.49
N ILE A 316 22.52 20.05 -4.50
CA ILE A 316 23.12 18.71 -4.54
C ILE A 316 22.01 17.67 -4.61
N LEU A 317 21.97 16.94 -5.72
CA LEU A 317 21.13 15.76 -5.92
C LEU A 317 21.99 14.51 -5.76
N GLY A 318 21.74 13.73 -4.72
CA GLY A 318 22.36 12.42 -4.51
C GLY A 318 21.50 11.29 -5.04
N LEU A 319 22.11 10.39 -5.81
CA LEU A 319 21.52 9.18 -6.36
C LEU A 319 22.47 8.01 -6.11
N ASP A 320 22.05 7.08 -5.23
CA ASP A 320 22.78 5.88 -4.83
C ASP A 320 24.27 6.12 -4.53
N GLY A 321 24.52 7.11 -3.67
CA GLY A 321 25.88 7.52 -3.28
C GLY A 321 26.62 8.43 -4.26
N THR A 322 26.08 8.72 -5.44
CA THR A 322 26.65 9.68 -6.38
C THR A 322 25.99 11.05 -6.25
N HIS A 323 26.78 12.13 -6.11
CA HIS A 323 26.26 13.49 -5.99
C HIS A 323 26.42 14.28 -7.29
N ILE A 324 25.33 14.88 -7.75
CA ILE A 324 25.26 15.76 -8.91
C ILE A 324 25.02 17.17 -8.39
N ALA A 325 25.94 18.09 -8.72
CA ALA A 325 25.86 19.48 -8.30
C ALA A 325 25.40 20.35 -9.46
N MET A 326 24.29 21.05 -9.28
CA MET A 326 23.67 21.91 -10.30
C MET A 326 23.23 23.23 -9.68
N THR A 327 22.92 24.22 -10.53
CA THR A 327 22.27 25.45 -10.06
C THR A 327 20.84 25.14 -9.64
N GLN A 328 20.28 26.02 -8.81
CA GLN A 328 18.88 25.90 -8.40
C GLN A 328 17.92 25.99 -9.60
N GLU A 329 18.21 26.85 -10.57
CA GLU A 329 17.41 26.97 -11.79
C GLU A 329 17.41 25.66 -12.60
N GLU A 330 18.60 25.07 -12.81
CA GLU A 330 18.72 23.79 -13.50
C GLU A 330 17.96 22.67 -12.79
N TYR A 331 18.05 22.62 -11.46
CA TYR A 331 17.30 21.63 -10.66
C TYR A 331 15.79 21.79 -10.82
N LEU A 332 15.26 23.02 -10.71
CA LEU A 332 13.82 23.29 -10.84
C LEU A 332 13.30 22.95 -12.23
N GLN A 333 14.08 23.24 -13.28
CA GLN A 333 13.74 22.84 -14.65
C GLN A 333 13.76 21.32 -14.82
N LEU A 334 14.76 20.64 -14.25
CA LEU A 334 14.90 19.19 -14.34
C LEU A 334 13.75 18.48 -13.64
N GLU A 335 13.39 18.98 -12.46
CA GLU A 335 12.24 18.50 -11.69
C GLU A 335 10.93 18.67 -12.48
N ALA A 336 10.66 19.87 -12.98
CA ALA A 336 9.44 20.14 -13.75
C ALA A 336 9.36 19.25 -15.00
N ALA A 337 10.47 19.06 -15.71
CA ALA A 337 10.56 18.19 -16.88
C ALA A 337 10.28 16.73 -16.51
N LEU A 338 10.91 16.20 -15.45
CA LEU A 338 10.71 14.82 -15.02
C LEU A 338 9.27 14.58 -14.54
N LEU A 339 8.73 15.47 -13.70
CA LEU A 339 7.37 15.32 -13.18
C LEU A 339 6.31 15.41 -14.28
N THR A 340 6.52 16.28 -15.28
CA THR A 340 5.67 16.36 -16.47
C THR A 340 5.71 15.06 -17.26
N ALA A 341 6.90 14.51 -17.49
CA ALA A 341 7.08 13.26 -18.23
C ALA A 341 6.42 12.08 -17.48
N VAL A 342 6.62 11.99 -16.17
CA VAL A 342 6.01 10.95 -15.31
C VAL A 342 4.48 11.05 -15.28
N GLY A 343 3.93 12.27 -15.31
CA GLY A 343 2.50 12.54 -15.31
C GLY A 343 1.82 12.44 -16.68
N ALA A 344 2.58 12.20 -17.76
CA ALA A 344 2.02 12.15 -19.11
C ALA A 344 0.98 11.02 -19.24
N PRO A 345 -0.15 11.21 -19.95
CA PRO A 345 -1.25 10.24 -20.04
C PRO A 345 -0.83 8.85 -20.53
N ASP A 346 0.18 8.79 -21.41
CA ASP A 346 0.67 7.52 -21.98
C ASP A 346 1.70 6.84 -21.06
N THR A 347 2.30 7.58 -20.12
CA THR A 347 3.36 7.11 -19.22
C THR A 347 2.82 6.72 -17.85
N ALA A 348 1.96 7.55 -17.26
CA ALA A 348 1.46 7.35 -15.90
C ALA A 348 0.82 5.96 -15.68
N PRO A 349 0.02 5.41 -16.63
CA PRO A 349 -0.53 4.07 -16.49
C PRO A 349 0.55 2.97 -16.45
N VAL A 350 1.57 3.08 -17.31
CA VAL A 350 2.70 2.12 -17.36
C VAL A 350 3.50 2.16 -16.06
N LEU A 351 3.78 3.36 -15.53
CA LEU A 351 4.47 3.48 -14.25
C LEU A 351 3.61 2.97 -13.07
N ALA A 352 2.29 3.10 -13.14
CA ALA A 352 1.39 2.54 -12.13
C ALA A 352 1.40 0.99 -12.14
N GLU A 353 1.51 0.38 -13.32
CA GLU A 353 1.71 -1.07 -13.45
C GLU A 353 3.06 -1.50 -12.86
N LEU A 354 4.13 -0.76 -13.15
CA LEU A 354 5.45 -1.01 -12.57
C LEU A 354 5.47 -0.83 -11.06
N ARG A 355 4.74 0.13 -10.48
CA ARG A 355 4.57 0.25 -9.02
C ARG A 355 3.96 -1.00 -8.41
N ALA A 356 2.90 -1.51 -9.03
CA ALA A 356 2.25 -2.73 -8.58
C ALA A 356 3.15 -3.97 -8.72
N LEU A 357 4.16 -3.91 -9.59
CA LEU A 357 5.11 -4.99 -9.82
C LEU A 357 6.40 -4.86 -9.00
N TYR A 358 7.00 -3.70 -8.84
CA TYR A 358 8.29 -3.54 -8.17
C TYR A 358 8.16 -3.01 -6.74
N GLY A 359 6.96 -2.58 -6.36
CA GLY A 359 6.71 -1.92 -5.09
C GLY A 359 7.07 -0.45 -5.12
N ASP A 360 6.40 0.32 -4.28
CA ASP A 360 6.61 1.75 -4.11
C ASP A 360 6.10 2.12 -2.71
N LEU A 361 6.40 3.35 -2.25
CA LEU A 361 5.86 3.96 -1.03
C LEU A 361 4.75 4.96 -1.35
#